data_AF-A0A8S0QZE6-F1
#
_entry.id   AF-A0A8S0QZE6-F1
#
_cell.length_a   1.000
_cell.length_b   1.000
_cell.length_c   1.000
_cell.angle_alpha   90.00
_cell.angle_beta   90.00
_cell.angle_gamma   90.00
#
_symmetry.space_group_name_H-M   'P 1'
#
loop_
_entity.id
_entity.type
_entity.pdbx_description
1 polymer ?
#
loop_
_entity_poly.entity_id
_entity_poly.type
_entity_poly.pdbx_seq_one_letter_code
_entity_poly.pdbx_strand_id
1 'polypeptide(L)'
;MPVMLHFHGGGFVSGSNDSVTNDFFCRRIAKLCDVIVLAVGYRVVPENKYPAAFEDGLKVLHWMAKQANLAECSKSLGSTLVGGTDMRKSDGHWHVADAFGASMLEPWLAAHGDPSRCVLLGVSCGGNIADYVARKSVEAGKFLDPVKVVAQVLMYPFFIGSKPTHSEIKLANSYFFDKAMCILAWKLIL
;
A
#
# COMPACT_ATOMS: atom_id res chain seq x y z
N MET A 1 0.84 3.48 16.08
CA MET A 1 -0.43 3.09 15.43
C MET A 1 -0.14 2.03 14.38
N PRO A 2 -1.02 1.03 14.16
CA PRO A 2 -0.91 0.15 13.00
C PRO A 2 -0.83 0.93 11.69
N VAL A 3 -0.19 0.35 10.69
CA VAL A 3 -0.08 0.92 9.35
C VAL A 3 -0.92 0.07 8.40
N MET A 4 -1.77 0.71 7.60
CA MET A 4 -2.65 0.06 6.65
C MET A 4 -2.31 0.52 5.23
N LEU A 5 -1.82 -0.38 4.39
CA LEU A 5 -1.64 -0.11 2.96
C LEU A 5 -2.98 -0.30 2.27
N HIS A 6 -3.49 0.76 1.65
CA HIS A 6 -4.77 0.75 0.97
C HIS A 6 -4.59 0.77 -0.55
N PHE A 7 -5.16 -0.23 -1.22
CA PHE A 7 -5.21 -0.36 -2.67
C PHE A 7 -6.63 -0.03 -3.15
N HIS A 8 -6.76 1.05 -3.92
CA HIS A 8 -8.05 1.50 -4.43
C HIS A 8 -8.65 0.54 -5.47
N GLY A 9 -9.94 0.73 -5.77
CA GLY A 9 -10.64 0.01 -6.83
C GLY A 9 -10.53 0.69 -8.20
N GLY A 10 -11.35 0.27 -9.16
CA GLY A 10 -11.41 0.88 -10.50
C GLY A 10 -11.06 -0.06 -11.66
N GLY A 11 -11.15 -1.38 -11.45
CA GLY A 11 -10.95 -2.39 -12.49
C GLY A 11 -9.55 -2.38 -13.09
N PHE A 12 -8.54 -1.88 -12.36
CA PHE A 12 -7.17 -1.63 -12.82
C PHE A 12 -7.01 -0.51 -13.86
N VAL A 13 -8.10 0.00 -14.45
CA VAL A 13 -8.12 1.01 -15.51
C VAL A 13 -8.27 2.43 -14.96
N SER A 14 -8.96 2.55 -13.82
CA SER A 14 -9.40 3.83 -13.28
C SER A 14 -9.14 3.93 -11.78
N GLY A 15 -9.44 5.10 -11.22
CA GLY A 15 -9.17 5.43 -9.83
C GLY A 15 -7.79 6.02 -9.64
N SER A 16 -7.58 6.61 -8.47
CA SER A 16 -6.30 7.17 -8.05
C SER A 16 -6.23 7.25 -6.53
N ASN A 17 -5.00 7.23 -5.99
CA ASN A 17 -4.76 7.42 -4.57
C ASN A 17 -5.19 8.81 -4.06
N ASP A 18 -5.10 9.83 -4.92
CA ASP A 18 -5.46 11.22 -4.62
C ASP A 18 -6.90 11.60 -5.02
N SER A 19 -7.69 10.65 -5.54
CA SER A 19 -9.08 10.92 -5.89
C SER A 19 -9.90 11.27 -4.66
N VAL A 20 -10.83 12.24 -4.80
CA VAL A 20 -11.68 12.75 -3.71
C VAL A 20 -12.44 11.62 -2.99
N THR A 21 -12.99 10.67 -3.76
CA THR A 21 -13.70 9.50 -3.21
C THR A 21 -12.76 8.62 -2.37
N ASN A 22 -11.52 8.41 -2.83
CA ASN A 22 -10.53 7.62 -2.11
C ASN A 22 -10.06 8.34 -0.85
N ASP A 23 -9.85 9.66 -0.88
CA ASP A 23 -9.50 10.46 0.30
C ASP A 23 -10.58 10.35 1.39
N PHE A 24 -11.85 10.56 1.04
CA PHE A 24 -12.96 10.41 1.98
C PHE A 24 -13.00 9.02 2.61
N PHE A 25 -12.78 7.97 1.80
CA PHE A 25 -12.71 6.60 2.27
C PHE A 25 -11.53 6.40 3.24
N CYS A 26 -10.32 6.78 2.85
CA CYS A 26 -9.10 6.66 3.65
C CYS A 26 -9.22 7.41 4.99
N ARG A 27 -9.70 8.66 4.98
CA ARG A 27 -9.90 9.46 6.20
C ARG A 27 -10.92 8.82 7.14
N ARG A 28 -11.99 8.24 6.60
CA ARG A 28 -12.99 7.50 7.38
C ARG A 28 -12.38 6.25 8.02
N ILE A 29 -11.63 5.46 7.26
CA ILE A 29 -10.96 4.25 7.78
C ILE A 29 -9.92 4.60 8.84
N ALA A 30 -9.06 5.60 8.58
CA ALA A 30 -8.05 6.06 9.54
C ALA A 30 -8.70 6.45 10.88
N LYS A 31 -9.79 7.22 10.84
CA LYS A 31 -10.52 7.67 12.03
C LYS A 31 -11.22 6.53 12.77
N LEU A 32 -11.89 5.62 12.05
CA LEU A 32 -12.70 4.58 12.68
C LEU A 32 -11.85 3.41 13.22
N CYS A 33 -10.71 3.14 12.60
CA CYS A 33 -9.85 2.01 12.96
C CYS A 33 -8.63 2.42 13.80
N ASP A 34 -8.39 3.72 14.01
CA ASP A 34 -7.19 4.25 14.68
C ASP A 34 -5.88 3.72 14.05
N VAL A 35 -5.78 3.88 12.72
CA VAL A 35 -4.65 3.42 11.91
C VAL A 35 -4.10 4.53 11.03
N ILE A 36 -2.81 4.43 10.71
CA ILE A 36 -2.22 5.18 9.61
C ILE A 36 -2.65 4.51 8.31
N VAL A 37 -3.22 5.26 7.37
CA VAL A 37 -3.55 4.74 6.03
C VAL A 37 -2.54 5.26 5.01
N LEU A 38 -1.84 4.34 4.34
CA LEU A 38 -0.99 4.61 3.18
C LEU A 38 -1.78 4.27 1.91
N ALA A 39 -2.36 5.28 1.27
CA ALA A 39 -3.06 5.11 0.00
C ALA A 39 -2.05 4.90 -1.15
N VAL A 40 -2.02 3.70 -1.71
CA VAL A 40 -1.04 3.30 -2.73
C VAL A 40 -1.46 3.82 -4.10
N GLY A 41 -0.65 4.71 -4.67
CA GLY A 41 -0.75 5.13 -6.07
C GLY A 41 -0.02 4.14 -6.97
N TYR A 42 -0.72 3.12 -7.45
CA TYR A 42 -0.16 2.11 -8.36
C TYR A 42 -0.45 2.47 -9.82
N ARG A 43 0.41 2.00 -10.74
CA ARG A 43 0.21 2.22 -12.18
C ARG A 43 -1.03 1.51 -12.71
N VAL A 44 -1.78 2.19 -13.56
CA VAL A 44 -3.04 1.70 -14.18
C VAL A 44 -2.84 1.30 -15.65
N VAL A 45 -3.80 0.54 -16.16
CA VAL A 45 -3.89 0.12 -17.57
C VAL A 45 -4.73 1.14 -18.36
N PRO A 46 -4.56 1.29 -19.69
CA PRO A 46 -3.79 0.45 -20.61
C PRO A 46 -2.28 0.70 -20.65
N GLU A 47 -1.77 1.78 -20.05
CA GLU A 47 -0.38 2.20 -20.17
C GLU A 47 0.58 1.20 -19.50
N ASN A 48 0.15 0.56 -18.41
CA ASN A 48 0.98 -0.34 -17.61
C ASN A 48 0.23 -1.64 -17.29
N LYS A 49 0.39 -2.63 -18.17
CA LYS A 49 -0.19 -3.97 -18.02
C LYS A 49 0.39 -4.75 -16.83
N TYR A 50 -0.20 -5.91 -16.55
CA TYR A 50 0.33 -6.88 -15.61
C TYR A 50 1.83 -7.15 -15.88
N PRO A 51 2.71 -7.14 -14.86
CA PRO A 51 2.43 -7.13 -13.42
C PRO A 51 2.53 -5.74 -12.74
N ALA A 52 2.48 -4.62 -13.48
CA ALA A 52 2.88 -3.30 -12.98
C ALA A 52 2.23 -2.87 -11.65
N ALA A 53 0.90 -2.94 -11.54
CA ALA A 53 0.18 -2.57 -10.32
C ALA A 53 0.56 -3.43 -9.10
N PHE A 54 0.82 -4.72 -9.34
CA PHE A 54 1.20 -5.69 -8.32
C PHE A 54 2.62 -5.44 -7.81
N GLU A 55 3.55 -5.15 -8.73
CA GLU A 55 4.91 -4.74 -8.39
C GLU A 55 4.94 -3.44 -7.62
N ASP A 56 4.09 -2.47 -7.96
CA ASP A 56 4.03 -1.20 -7.24
C ASP A 56 3.55 -1.39 -5.80
N GLY A 57 2.56 -2.27 -5.59
CA GLY A 57 2.15 -2.64 -4.24
C GLY A 57 3.28 -3.31 -3.43
N LEU A 58 4.07 -4.17 -4.07
CA LEU A 58 5.27 -4.72 -3.45
C LEU A 58 6.31 -3.65 -3.16
N LYS A 59 6.57 -2.73 -4.09
CA LYS A 59 7.54 -1.65 -3.89
C LYS A 59 7.17 -0.80 -2.68
N VAL A 60 5.88 -0.51 -2.46
CA VAL A 60 5.45 0.24 -1.27
C VAL A 60 5.66 -0.57 0.02
N LEU A 61 5.39 -1.88 0.01
CA LEU A 61 5.67 -2.74 1.17
C LEU A 61 7.17 -2.76 1.52
N HIS A 62 8.04 -2.91 0.51
CA HIS A 62 9.50 -2.85 0.71
C HIS A 62 9.98 -1.46 1.12
N TRP A 63 9.39 -0.40 0.57
CA TRP A 63 9.67 0.96 0.98
C TRP A 63 9.31 1.17 2.45
N MET A 64 8.18 0.64 2.93
CA MET A 64 7.82 0.72 4.35
C MET A 64 8.81 -0.04 5.24
N ALA A 65 9.28 -1.22 4.81
CA ALA A 65 10.33 -1.94 5.52
C ALA A 65 11.63 -1.13 5.57
N LYS A 66 12.00 -0.46 4.47
CA LYS A 66 13.14 0.46 4.44
C LYS A 66 12.96 1.63 5.41
N GLN A 67 11.78 2.26 5.45
CA GLN A 67 11.48 3.37 6.36
C GLN A 67 11.61 2.94 7.83
N ALA A 68 11.10 1.75 8.16
CA ALA A 68 11.22 1.19 9.51
C ALA A 68 12.68 0.96 9.93
N ASN A 69 13.49 0.34 9.05
CA ASN A 69 14.91 0.10 9.29
C ASN A 69 15.70 1.42 9.44
N LEU A 70 15.40 2.44 8.62
CA LEU A 70 16.00 3.77 8.75
C LEU A 70 15.66 4.43 10.09
N ALA A 71 14.41 4.31 10.56
CA ALA A 71 14.00 4.85 11.85
C ALA A 71 14.77 4.23 13.03
N GLU A 72 15.04 2.93 12.99
CA GLU A 72 15.82 2.21 14.00
C GLU A 72 17.30 2.62 13.99
N CYS A 73 17.89 2.76 12.80
CA CYS A 73 19.26 3.26 12.64
C CYS A 73 19.41 4.69 13.20
N SER A 74 18.47 5.60 12.90
CA SER A 74 18.51 6.97 13.42
C SER A 74 18.42 7.03 14.95
N LYS A 75 17.61 6.17 15.59
CA LYS A 75 17.55 6.06 17.05
C LYS A 75 18.86 5.57 17.65
N SER A 76 19.49 4.58 17.01
CA SER A 76 20.77 4.01 17.46
C SER A 76 21.92 5.02 17.37
N LEU A 77 21.96 5.84 16.30
CA LEU A 77 22.93 6.92 16.14
C LEU A 77 22.71 8.06 17.13
N GLY A 78 21.46 8.46 17.36
CA GLY A 78 21.11 9.47 18.38
C GLY A 78 21.45 9.03 19.81
N SER A 79 21.28 7.76 20.13
CA SER A 79 21.66 7.20 21.43
C SER A 79 23.18 7.17 21.65
N THR A 80 23.97 7.00 20.58
CA THR A 80 25.44 7.02 20.65
C THR A 80 25.98 8.43 20.92
N LEU A 81 25.29 9.47 20.45
CA LEU A 81 25.69 10.88 20.64
C LEU A 81 25.30 11.48 22.01
N VAL A 82 24.43 10.82 22.78
CA VAL A 82 24.06 11.26 24.14
C VAL A 82 25.04 10.72 25.21
N GLY A 83 26.03 9.92 24.79
CA GLY A 83 27.07 9.34 25.66
C GLY A 83 28.38 10.12 25.79
N GLY A 84 28.52 11.32 25.21
CA GLY A 84 29.80 12.05 25.27
C GLY A 84 29.71 13.51 24.81
N THR A 85 29.90 14.41 25.79
CA THR A 85 30.42 15.80 25.70
C THR A 85 30.00 16.69 24.52
N ASP A 86 29.22 17.72 24.85
CA ASP A 86 29.18 19.07 24.24
C ASP A 86 29.77 19.23 22.83
N MET A 87 28.91 19.16 21.80
CA MET A 87 29.18 19.75 20.50
C MET A 87 27.96 20.49 19.96
N ARG A 88 28.23 21.74 19.58
CA ARG A 88 27.34 22.84 19.19
C ARG A 88 26.21 22.42 18.24
N LYS A 89 25.00 22.92 18.54
CA LYS A 89 23.87 23.01 17.60
C LYS A 89 24.33 23.70 16.32
N SER A 90 24.39 22.94 15.24
CA SER A 90 24.45 23.47 13.87
C SER A 90 23.05 23.33 13.28
N ASP A 91 22.41 24.48 13.06
CA ASP A 91 21.14 24.59 12.35
C ASP A 91 21.35 24.24 10.87
N GLY A 92 21.37 22.95 10.57
CA GLY A 92 21.40 22.43 9.20
C GLY A 92 19.98 22.24 8.68
N HIS A 93 19.46 23.22 7.95
CA HIS A 93 18.31 23.01 7.06
C HIS A 93 18.68 21.98 5.99
N TRP A 94 18.28 20.72 6.20
CA TRP A 94 18.38 19.67 5.19
C TRP A 94 17.26 19.84 4.16
N HIS A 95 17.49 20.71 3.19
CA HIS A 95 16.67 20.78 1.97
C HIS A 95 17.44 20.12 0.83
N VAL A 96 17.21 18.83 0.67
CA VAL A 96 17.48 18.10 -0.58
C VAL A 96 16.17 17.42 -0.94
N ALA A 97 15.40 18.07 -1.80
CA ALA A 97 14.20 17.50 -2.39
C ALA A 97 14.60 16.86 -3.72
N ASP A 98 14.28 15.58 -3.91
CA ASP A 98 14.24 14.92 -5.23
C ASP A 98 13.22 13.77 -5.19
N ALA A 99 12.66 13.46 -6.36
CA ALA A 99 11.43 12.70 -6.60
C ALA A 99 11.29 11.37 -5.82
N PHE A 100 10.16 11.24 -5.10
CA PHE A 100 9.85 10.23 -4.07
C PHE A 100 10.84 10.24 -2.89
N GLY A 101 10.32 10.32 -1.66
CA GLY A 101 11.06 10.24 -0.39
C GLY A 101 11.78 8.90 -0.16
N ALA A 102 12.62 8.48 -1.11
CA ALA A 102 13.36 7.24 -1.12
C ALA A 102 14.70 7.37 -0.39
N SER A 103 15.20 8.59 -0.13
CA SER A 103 16.43 8.81 0.63
C SER A 103 16.22 9.41 2.03
N MET A 104 15.02 9.88 2.35
CA MET A 104 14.73 10.53 3.63
C MET A 104 13.72 9.72 4.42
N LEU A 105 13.94 9.65 5.73
CA LEU A 105 13.02 9.04 6.67
C LEU A 105 11.74 9.89 6.74
N GLU A 106 10.58 9.28 6.53
CA GLU A 106 9.28 9.94 6.68
C GLU A 106 9.01 10.22 8.18
N PRO A 107 9.08 11.48 8.66
CA PRO A 107 9.14 11.74 10.09
C PRO A 107 7.86 11.34 10.83
N TRP A 108 6.71 11.57 10.20
CA TRP A 108 5.40 11.26 10.75
C TRP A 108 5.19 9.73 10.87
N LEU A 109 5.66 8.96 9.87
CA LEU A 109 5.57 7.50 9.89
C LEU A 109 6.56 6.91 10.91
N ALA A 110 7.77 7.47 11.01
CA ALA A 110 8.77 7.05 11.99
C ALA A 110 8.35 7.35 13.45
N ALA A 111 7.64 8.46 13.67
CA ALA A 111 7.17 8.88 14.98
C ALA A 111 5.92 8.12 15.45
N HIS A 112 5.01 7.78 14.52
CA HIS A 112 3.67 7.28 14.88
C HIS A 112 3.35 5.88 14.35
N GLY A 113 4.10 5.36 13.38
CA GLY A 113 3.86 4.06 12.76
C GLY A 113 4.47 2.89 13.52
N ASP A 114 3.73 1.78 13.57
CA ASP A 114 4.17 0.50 14.11
C ASP A 114 4.25 -0.51 12.95
N PRO A 115 5.45 -0.74 12.37
CA PRO A 115 5.62 -1.60 11.21
C PRO A 115 5.31 -3.07 11.50
N SER A 116 5.38 -3.49 12.76
CA SER A 116 5.05 -4.85 13.18
C SER A 116 3.53 -5.15 13.13
N ARG A 117 2.71 -4.13 12.88
CA ARG A 117 1.26 -4.24 12.69
C ARG A 117 0.85 -3.62 11.36
N CYS A 118 1.27 -4.25 10.28
CA CYS A 118 0.87 -3.88 8.92
C CYS A 118 -0.40 -4.62 8.49
N VAL A 119 -1.38 -3.89 7.94
CA VAL A 119 -2.62 -4.43 7.37
C VAL A 119 -2.67 -4.09 5.88
N LEU A 120 -3.10 -5.03 5.05
CA LEU A 120 -3.35 -4.79 3.63
C LEU A 120 -4.86 -4.65 3.41
N LEU A 121 -5.32 -3.50 2.92
CA LEU A 121 -6.71 -3.24 2.59
C LEU A 121 -6.83 -3.07 1.08
N GLY A 122 -7.76 -3.80 0.46
CA GLY A 122 -8.01 -3.67 -0.97
C GLY A 122 -9.48 -3.67 -1.31
N VAL A 123 -9.86 -2.79 -2.23
CA VAL A 123 -11.25 -2.62 -2.70
C VAL A 123 -11.36 -3.06 -4.16
N SER A 124 -12.27 -3.97 -4.49
CA SER A 124 -12.43 -4.48 -5.87
C SER A 124 -11.10 -4.99 -6.45
N CYS A 125 -10.59 -4.43 -7.55
CA CYS A 125 -9.29 -4.77 -8.12
C CYS A 125 -8.12 -4.54 -7.15
N GLY A 126 -8.22 -3.55 -6.26
CA GLY A 126 -7.26 -3.36 -5.18
C GLY A 126 -7.24 -4.53 -4.19
N GLY A 127 -8.37 -5.23 -4.03
CA GLY A 127 -8.43 -6.49 -3.27
C GLY A 127 -7.59 -7.60 -3.90
N ASN A 128 -7.51 -7.64 -5.24
CA ASN A 128 -6.63 -8.56 -5.95
C ASN A 128 -5.14 -8.24 -5.71
N ILE A 129 -4.79 -6.95 -5.76
CA ILE A 129 -3.43 -6.47 -5.46
C ILE A 129 -3.06 -6.78 -4.01
N ALA A 130 -3.96 -6.50 -3.06
CA ALA A 130 -3.76 -6.78 -1.64
C ALA A 130 -3.49 -8.28 -1.38
N ASP A 131 -4.27 -9.18 -1.99
CA ASP A 131 -4.03 -10.63 -1.90
C ASP A 131 -2.66 -11.03 -2.44
N TYR A 132 -2.27 -10.48 -3.58
CA TYR A 132 -0.96 -10.75 -4.17
C TYR A 132 0.18 -10.29 -3.26
N VAL A 133 0.11 -9.06 -2.73
CA VAL A 133 1.09 -8.50 -1.81
C VAL A 133 1.14 -9.31 -0.51
N ALA A 134 -0.01 -9.76 0.00
CA ALA A 134 -0.09 -10.62 1.18
C ALA A 134 0.68 -11.93 0.97
N ARG A 135 0.41 -12.66 -0.12
CA ARG A 135 1.12 -13.92 -0.45
C ARG A 135 2.62 -13.70 -0.57
N LYS A 136 3.02 -12.64 -1.28
CA LYS A 136 4.44 -12.30 -1.46
C LYS A 136 5.13 -11.87 -0.17
N SER A 137 4.40 -11.25 0.77
CA SER A 137 4.95 -10.95 2.10
C SER A 137 5.26 -12.21 2.90
N VAL A 138 4.42 -13.25 2.77
CA VAL A 138 4.67 -14.56 3.40
C VAL A 138 5.88 -15.24 2.76
N GLU A 139 5.98 -15.22 1.43
CA GLU A 139 7.15 -15.76 0.70
C GLU A 139 8.45 -15.05 1.08
N ALA A 140 8.40 -13.72 1.29
CA ALA A 140 9.55 -12.93 1.71
C ALA A 140 9.99 -13.23 3.16
N GLY A 141 9.10 -13.69 4.03
CA GLY A 141 9.42 -14.04 5.42
C GLY A 141 10.16 -12.92 6.15
N LYS A 142 11.33 -13.24 6.72
CA LYS A 142 12.14 -12.30 7.52
C LYS A 142 12.81 -11.18 6.71
N PHE A 143 12.80 -11.24 5.37
CA PHE A 143 13.36 -10.16 4.54
C PHE A 143 12.59 -8.83 4.67
N LEU A 144 11.37 -8.87 5.22
CA LEU A 144 10.57 -7.67 5.48
C LEU A 144 10.72 -7.15 6.91
N ASP A 145 11.48 -7.80 7.79
CA ASP A 145 11.64 -7.34 9.17
C ASP A 145 12.12 -5.86 9.20
N PRO A 146 11.54 -5.01 10.07
CA PRO A 146 10.58 -5.34 11.14
C PRO A 146 9.10 -5.32 10.70
N VAL A 147 8.80 -5.15 9.41
CA VAL A 147 7.42 -5.14 8.90
C VAL A 147 6.78 -6.51 8.96
N LYS A 148 5.58 -6.59 9.58
CA LYS A 148 4.78 -7.81 9.62
C LYS A 148 3.37 -7.54 9.11
N VAL A 149 3.00 -8.21 8.03
CA VAL A 149 1.62 -8.23 7.54
C VAL A 149 0.80 -9.13 8.45
N VAL A 150 -0.01 -8.54 9.33
CA VAL A 150 -0.79 -9.25 10.36
C VAL A 150 -2.21 -9.58 9.92
N ALA A 151 -2.74 -8.87 8.93
CA ALA A 151 -4.07 -9.08 8.40
C ALA A 151 -4.21 -8.55 6.97
N GLN A 152 -5.19 -9.08 6.24
CA GLN A 152 -5.70 -8.49 5.01
C GLN A 152 -7.22 -8.31 5.07
N VAL A 153 -7.71 -7.20 4.51
CA VAL A 153 -9.13 -6.86 4.40
C VAL A 153 -9.45 -6.73 2.92
N LEU A 154 -10.26 -7.66 2.41
CA LEU A 154 -10.62 -7.74 0.99
C LEU A 154 -12.09 -7.34 0.82
N MET A 155 -12.33 -6.12 0.33
CA MET A 155 -13.69 -5.63 0.07
C MET A 155 -14.10 -5.97 -1.35
N TYR A 156 -15.05 -6.90 -1.49
CA TYR A 156 -15.59 -7.39 -2.77
C TYR A 156 -14.49 -7.61 -3.83
N PRO A 157 -13.45 -8.42 -3.51
CA PRO A 157 -12.23 -8.48 -4.30
C PRO A 157 -12.51 -8.98 -5.72
N PHE A 158 -11.86 -8.35 -6.69
CA PHE A 158 -12.05 -8.66 -8.10
C PHE A 158 -11.14 -9.80 -8.52
N PHE A 159 -11.68 -11.01 -8.52
CA PHE A 159 -11.05 -12.22 -9.04
C PHE A 159 -11.86 -12.73 -10.23
N ILE A 160 -11.18 -13.34 -11.21
CA ILE A 160 -11.82 -14.07 -12.29
C ILE A 160 -11.19 -15.46 -12.41
N GLY A 161 -12.02 -16.46 -12.67
CA GLY A 161 -11.59 -17.84 -12.91
C GLY A 161 -11.90 -18.29 -14.32
N SER A 162 -11.34 -19.44 -14.71
CA SER A 162 -11.64 -20.08 -16.01
C SER A 162 -13.09 -20.57 -16.13
N LYS A 163 -13.75 -20.82 -15.00
CA LYS A 163 -15.16 -21.20 -14.92
C LYS A 163 -15.95 -20.08 -14.24
N PRO A 164 -16.97 -19.49 -14.90
CA PRO A 164 -17.81 -18.48 -14.28
C PRO A 164 -18.53 -19.04 -13.04
N THR A 165 -18.55 -18.25 -11.98
CA THR A 165 -19.33 -18.50 -10.77
C THR A 165 -20.83 -18.30 -11.03
N HIS A 166 -21.67 -18.79 -10.12
CA HIS A 166 -23.11 -18.62 -10.22
C HIS A 166 -23.53 -17.14 -10.26
N SER A 167 -22.90 -16.28 -9.45
CA SER A 167 -23.16 -14.84 -9.45
C SER A 167 -22.79 -14.16 -10.77
N GLU A 168 -21.64 -14.55 -11.37
CA GLU A 168 -21.23 -14.02 -12.67
C GLU A 168 -22.18 -14.41 -13.81
N ILE A 169 -22.88 -15.54 -13.70
CA ILE A 169 -23.90 -15.96 -14.67
C ILE A 169 -25.22 -15.24 -14.38
N LYS A 170 -25.68 -15.29 -13.13
CA LYS A 170 -26.98 -14.74 -12.71
C LYS A 170 -27.07 -13.23 -12.91
N LEU A 171 -25.97 -12.51 -12.65
CA LEU A 171 -25.90 -11.05 -12.70
C LEU A 171 -25.19 -10.54 -13.96
N ALA A 172 -25.06 -11.37 -14.99
CA ALA A 172 -24.22 -11.09 -16.15
C ALA A 172 -24.56 -9.77 -16.87
N ASN A 173 -25.85 -9.40 -16.89
CA ASN A 173 -26.40 -8.20 -17.53
C ASN A 173 -27.10 -7.29 -16.51
N SER A 174 -26.71 -7.37 -15.25
CA SER A 174 -27.30 -6.59 -14.16
C SER A 174 -26.20 -5.78 -13.48
N TYR A 175 -26.57 -4.65 -12.88
CA TYR A 175 -25.67 -3.67 -12.23
C TYR A 175 -24.83 -2.80 -13.18
N PHE A 176 -24.19 -1.80 -12.57
CA PHE A 176 -23.29 -0.86 -13.25
C PHE A 176 -22.00 -1.53 -13.76
N PHE A 177 -21.50 -2.57 -13.08
CA PHE A 177 -20.29 -3.31 -13.47
C PHE A 177 -20.68 -4.74 -13.87
N ASP A 178 -21.07 -4.90 -15.13
CA ASP A 178 -21.59 -6.15 -15.69
C ASP A 178 -20.47 -7.14 -16.11
N LYS A 179 -20.86 -8.30 -16.63
CA LYS A 179 -19.89 -9.33 -17.03
C LYS A 179 -19.02 -8.89 -18.19
N ALA A 180 -19.55 -8.10 -19.14
CA ALA A 180 -18.79 -7.62 -20.28
C ALA A 180 -17.70 -6.64 -19.83
N MET A 181 -18.03 -5.72 -18.91
CA MET A 181 -17.06 -4.81 -18.29
C MET A 181 -16.00 -5.56 -17.48
N CYS A 182 -16.39 -6.57 -16.70
CA CYS A 182 -15.44 -7.42 -15.98
C CYS A 182 -14.43 -8.07 -16.93
N ILE A 183 -14.91 -8.70 -18.00
CA ILE A 183 -14.05 -9.35 -19.01
C ILE A 183 -13.16 -8.33 -19.71
N LEU A 184 -13.67 -7.15 -20.04
CA LEU A 184 -12.89 -6.09 -20.66
C LEU A 184 -11.75 -5.61 -19.75
N ALA A 185 -12.04 -5.35 -18.47
CA ALA A 185 -11.03 -4.95 -17.48
C ALA A 185 -9.90 -6.01 -17.37
N TRP A 186 -10.27 -7.30 -17.32
CA TRP A 186 -9.30 -8.39 -17.30
C TRP A 186 -8.48 -8.50 -18.61
N LYS A 187 -9.10 -8.23 -19.77
CA LYS A 187 -8.38 -8.19 -21.06
C LYS A 187 -7.43 -7.00 -21.19
N LEU A 188 -7.71 -5.88 -20.52
CA LEU A 188 -6.86 -4.70 -20.57
C LEU A 188 -5.60 -4.86 -19.72
N ILE A 189 -5.72 -5.55 -18.57
CA ILE A 189 -4.58 -5.78 -17.68
C ILE A 189 -3.67 -6.92 -18.14
N LEU A 190 -4.21 -7.94 -18.82
CA LEU A 190 -3.42 -9.02 -19.41
C LEU A 190 -2.78 -8.59 -20.75
#